data_AF-A0A345DDL8-F1
#
_entry.id   AF-A0A345DDL8-F1
#
_cell.length_a   1.000
_cell.length_b   1.000
_cell.length_c   1.000
_cell.angle_alpha   90.00
_cell.angle_beta   90.00
_cell.angle_gamma   90.00
#
_symmetry.space_group_name_H-M   'P 1'
#
loop_
_entity.id
_entity.type
_entity.pdbx_description
1 polymer ?
#
loop_
_entity_poly.entity_id
_entity_poly.type
_entity_poly.pdbx_seq_one_letter_code
_entity_poly.pdbx_strand_id
1 'polypeptide(L)'
;MVGVDYFFPLTIFYDAHCTYCVAEKTFLLSKDQQVRLLFVDCASADFSPEMHGLNGLTQKDLLAAIYARSADGQVFSGLAVFRWAYRAVGYGRVWAWTQWPLIKPCMDGVYRLFARYRHLLPQAPALWVVRWLKRRDVEQVAEAALLRSRMCRDGQCEWRATDREK
;
A
#
# COMPACT_ATOMS: atom_id res chain seq x y z
N MET A 1 -2.06 -23.58 -11.70
CA MET A 1 -2.11 -22.15 -11.36
C MET A 1 -3.44 -21.87 -10.68
N VAL A 2 -3.55 -22.16 -9.39
CA VAL A 2 -4.78 -22.00 -8.60
C VAL A 2 -4.49 -20.95 -7.51
N GLY A 3 -5.34 -19.94 -7.38
CA GLY A 3 -5.67 -19.39 -6.05
C GLY A 3 -5.00 -18.11 -5.55
N VAL A 4 -4.57 -17.15 -6.39
CA VAL A 4 -4.16 -15.82 -5.88
C VAL A 4 -5.35 -14.85 -5.81
N ASP A 5 -6.37 -15.02 -6.66
CA ASP A 5 -7.49 -14.08 -6.73
C ASP A 5 -8.44 -14.19 -5.52
N TYR A 6 -8.61 -15.39 -4.95
CA TYR A 6 -9.39 -15.59 -3.71
C TYR A 6 -8.76 -14.94 -2.47
N PHE A 7 -7.51 -14.49 -2.60
CA PHE A 7 -6.77 -13.85 -1.52
C PHE A 7 -7.10 -12.36 -1.38
N PHE A 8 -7.70 -11.78 -2.41
CA PHE A 8 -8.03 -10.36 -2.51
C PHE A 8 -9.54 -10.13 -2.34
N PRO A 9 -9.97 -8.94 -1.87
CA PRO A 9 -9.13 -7.80 -1.53
C PRO A 9 -8.31 -8.00 -0.25
N LEU A 10 -7.15 -7.36 -0.20
CA LEU A 10 -6.28 -7.28 0.97
C LEU A 10 -6.54 -5.94 1.68
N THR A 11 -7.05 -6.01 2.90
CA THR A 11 -7.25 -4.84 3.76
C THR A 11 -5.99 -4.54 4.53
N ILE A 12 -5.34 -3.41 4.23
CA ILE A 12 -4.10 -2.95 4.84
C ILE A 12 -4.41 -1.88 5.89
N PHE A 13 -3.90 -2.09 7.10
CA PHE A 13 -4.05 -1.16 8.21
C PHE A 13 -2.82 -0.26 8.27
N TYR A 14 -3.03 1.05 8.10
CA TYR A 14 -1.96 2.03 8.01
C TYR A 14 -2.14 3.17 9.00
N ASP A 15 -1.06 3.87 9.32
CA ASP A 15 -1.08 5.06 10.16
C ASP A 15 -1.12 6.33 9.30
N ALA A 16 -2.22 7.09 9.37
CA ALA A 16 -2.38 8.33 8.62
C ALA A 16 -1.43 9.46 9.07
N HIS A 17 -0.87 9.40 10.28
CA HIS A 17 0.11 10.36 10.77
C HIS A 17 1.55 10.05 10.30
N CYS A 18 1.76 8.92 9.61
CA CYS A 18 3.05 8.57 9.03
C CYS A 18 3.10 8.95 7.54
N THR A 19 3.88 9.98 7.20
CA THR A 19 4.03 10.46 5.82
C THR A 19 4.49 9.38 4.84
N TYR A 20 5.35 8.45 5.28
CA TYR A 20 5.79 7.31 4.45
C TYR A 20 4.66 6.32 4.20
N CYS A 21 3.84 6.00 5.21
CA CYS A 21 2.69 5.13 5.06
C CYS A 21 1.67 5.73 4.08
N VAL A 22 1.40 7.04 4.20
CA VAL A 22 0.49 7.76 3.29
C VAL A 22 1.03 7.79 1.85
N ALA A 23 2.32 8.07 1.67
CA ALA A 23 2.96 8.06 0.36
C ALA A 23 2.90 6.67 -0.29
N GLU A 24 3.15 5.62 0.50
CA GLU A 24 3.10 4.24 0.03
C GLU A 24 1.69 3.81 -0.35
N LYS A 25 0.70 4.09 0.50
CA LYS A 25 -0.73 3.89 0.21
C LYS A 25 -1.10 4.55 -1.11
N THR A 26 -0.74 5.82 -1.28
CA THR A 26 -1.06 6.60 -2.49
C THR A 26 -0.47 5.97 -3.74
N PHE A 27 0.77 5.48 -3.66
CA PHE A 27 1.40 4.77 -4.78
C PHE A 27 0.70 3.44 -5.08
N LEU A 28 0.39 2.64 -4.06
CA LEU A 28 -0.26 1.35 -4.27
C LEU A 28 -1.65 1.53 -4.89
N LEU A 29 -2.44 2.49 -4.40
CA LEU A 29 -3.74 2.83 -4.98
C LEU A 29 -3.66 3.28 -6.43
N SER A 30 -2.61 4.02 -6.82
CA SER A 30 -2.45 4.47 -8.21
C SER A 30 -2.09 3.33 -9.18
N LYS A 31 -1.66 2.17 -8.65
CA LYS A 31 -1.33 0.97 -9.43
C LYS A 31 -2.36 -0.15 -9.29
N ASP A 32 -3.29 -0.03 -8.35
CA ASP A 32 -4.34 -1.03 -8.12
C ASP A 32 -5.48 -0.86 -9.12
N GLN A 33 -5.30 -1.45 -10.31
CA GLN A 33 -6.32 -1.42 -11.36
C GLN A 33 -7.52 -2.32 -11.05
N GLN A 34 -7.35 -3.34 -10.21
CA GLN A 34 -8.35 -4.39 -9.98
C GLN A 34 -9.07 -4.26 -8.64
N VAL A 35 -8.91 -3.14 -7.93
CA VAL A 35 -9.50 -2.88 -6.60
C VAL A 35 -9.18 -4.02 -5.61
N ARG A 36 -7.95 -4.52 -5.65
CA ARG A 36 -7.48 -5.63 -4.81
C ARG A 36 -6.96 -5.16 -3.46
N LEU A 37 -6.82 -3.86 -3.23
CA LEU A 37 -6.31 -3.28 -1.99
C LEU A 37 -7.35 -2.36 -1.34
N LEU A 38 -7.62 -2.62 -0.07
CA LEU A 38 -8.40 -1.74 0.80
C LEU A 38 -7.47 -1.17 1.87
N PHE A 39 -7.72 0.06 2.30
CA PHE A 39 -6.89 0.73 3.31
C PHE A 39 -7.75 1.25 4.45
N VAL A 40 -7.36 0.94 5.68
CA VAL A 40 -8.03 1.41 6.90
C VAL A 40 -7.02 2.14 7.77
N ASP A 41 -7.37 3.33 8.22
CA ASP A 41 -6.55 4.10 9.15
C ASP A 41 -6.70 3.53 10.57
N CYS A 42 -5.64 2.92 11.08
CA CYS A 42 -5.61 2.38 12.44
C CYS A 42 -5.23 3.41 13.50
N ALA A 43 -4.87 4.63 13.12
CA ALA A 43 -4.57 5.71 14.06
C ALA A 43 -5.79 6.51 14.52
N SER A 44 -6.97 6.26 13.94
CA SER A 44 -8.23 6.90 14.34
C SER A 44 -8.61 6.55 15.78
N ALA A 45 -9.16 7.51 16.53
CA ALA A 45 -9.64 7.29 17.90
C ALA A 45 -10.79 6.28 17.97
N ASP A 46 -11.59 6.19 16.91
CA ASP A 46 -12.73 5.28 16.81
C ASP A 46 -12.34 3.90 16.24
N PHE A 47 -11.05 3.65 16.00
CA PHE A 47 -10.59 2.40 15.42
C PHE A 47 -10.62 1.26 16.45
N SER A 48 -11.31 0.16 16.09
CA SER A 48 -11.29 -1.08 16.87
C SER A 48 -10.78 -2.26 16.02
N PRO A 49 -9.65 -2.90 16.39
CA PRO A 49 -9.13 -4.08 15.69
C PRO A 49 -10.15 -5.22 15.58
N GLU A 50 -10.99 -5.41 16.60
CA GLU A 50 -11.99 -6.47 16.68
C GLU A 50 -13.07 -6.32 15.61
N MET A 51 -13.53 -5.09 15.35
CA MET A 51 -14.50 -4.79 14.29
C MET A 51 -13.96 -5.11 12.89
N HIS A 52 -12.63 -5.21 12.76
CA HIS A 52 -11.95 -5.56 11.52
C HIS A 52 -11.45 -7.01 11.46
N GLY A 53 -11.87 -7.86 12.42
CA GLY A 53 -11.50 -9.28 12.46
C GLY A 53 -10.02 -9.53 12.81
N LEU A 54 -9.38 -8.59 13.51
CA LEU A 54 -7.99 -8.70 14.01
C LEU A 54 -7.98 -9.13 15.48
N ASN A 55 -8.62 -10.25 15.78
CA ASN A 55 -8.77 -10.75 17.14
C ASN A 55 -7.41 -10.97 17.81
N GLY A 56 -7.25 -10.47 19.04
CA GLY A 56 -6.02 -10.57 19.82
C GLY A 56 -4.93 -9.56 19.47
N LEU A 57 -5.18 -8.63 18.54
CA LEU A 57 -4.32 -7.47 18.29
C LEU A 57 -4.93 -6.22 18.92
N THR A 58 -4.08 -5.36 19.49
CA THR A 58 -4.47 -4.05 20.00
C THR A 58 -4.16 -2.97 18.97
N GLN A 59 -4.84 -1.82 19.04
CA GLN A 59 -4.51 -0.67 18.20
C GLN A 59 -3.01 -0.30 18.29
N LYS A 60 -2.42 -0.43 19.49
CA LYS A 60 -0.99 -0.19 19.71
C LYS A 60 -0.10 -1.12 18.88
N ASP A 61 -0.50 -2.38 18.70
CA ASP A 61 0.24 -3.33 17.87
C ASP A 61 0.20 -2.92 16.40
N LEU A 62 -0.98 -2.49 15.91
CA LEU A 62 -1.14 -1.99 14.54
C LEU A 62 -0.41 -0.67 14.30
N LEU A 63 -0.22 0.13 15.34
CA LEU A 63 0.60 1.34 15.26
C LEU A 63 2.10 0.99 15.32
N ALA A 64 2.51 -0.09 16.00
CA ALA A 64 3.91 -0.50 16.07
C ALA A 64 4.44 -1.15 14.78
N ALA A 65 3.58 -1.80 13.99
CA ALA A 65 3.93 -2.43 12.73
C ALA A 65 2.76 -2.43 11.74
N ILE A 66 3.04 -2.48 10.44
CA ILE A 66 2.01 -2.67 9.42
C ILE A 66 1.38 -4.06 9.52
N TYR A 67 0.05 -4.09 9.38
CA TYR A 67 -0.73 -5.31 9.29
C TYR A 67 -1.62 -5.28 8.05
N ALA A 68 -1.98 -6.47 7.57
CA ALA A 68 -3.03 -6.62 6.58
C ALA A 68 -3.84 -7.89 6.83
N ARG A 69 -5.09 -7.88 6.38
CA ARG A 69 -6.00 -9.03 6.43
C ARG A 69 -6.52 -9.31 5.02
N SER A 70 -6.40 -10.54 4.57
CA SER A 70 -6.94 -10.99 3.28
C SER A 70 -8.44 -11.27 3.34
N ALA A 71 -9.05 -11.50 2.18
CA ALA A 71 -10.47 -11.82 2.06
C ALA A 71 -10.87 -13.09 2.82
N ASP A 72 -9.99 -14.09 2.86
CA ASP A 72 -10.18 -15.34 3.62
C ASP A 72 -9.91 -15.20 5.14
N GLY A 73 -9.49 -14.01 5.58
CA GLY A 73 -9.26 -13.69 6.98
C GLY A 73 -7.84 -13.96 7.49
N GLN A 74 -6.91 -14.39 6.64
CA GLN A 74 -5.51 -14.52 7.05
C GLN A 74 -4.90 -13.15 7.36
N VAL A 75 -4.18 -13.07 8.49
CA VAL A 75 -3.52 -11.85 8.94
C VAL A 75 -2.02 -11.90 8.65
N PHE A 76 -1.50 -10.83 8.08
CA PHE A 76 -0.09 -10.61 7.80
C PHE A 76 0.44 -9.43 8.57
N SER A 77 1.75 -9.45 8.83
CA SER A 77 2.47 -8.36 9.44
C SER A 77 3.81 -8.08 8.77
N GLY A 78 4.29 -6.85 8.93
CA GLY A 78 5.59 -6.42 8.45
C GLY A 78 5.79 -6.57 6.95
N LEU A 79 6.96 -7.07 6.53
CA LEU A 79 7.30 -7.22 5.11
C LEU A 79 6.38 -8.16 4.34
N ALA A 80 5.67 -9.08 5.01
CA ALA A 80 4.68 -9.91 4.33
C ALA A 80 3.55 -9.08 3.73
N VAL A 81 3.13 -8.02 4.41
CA VAL A 81 2.11 -7.09 3.92
C VAL A 81 2.54 -6.44 2.61
N PHE A 82 3.77 -5.90 2.56
CA PHE A 82 4.29 -5.31 1.32
C PHE A 82 4.37 -6.32 0.18
N ARG A 83 4.83 -7.54 0.44
CA ARG A 83 4.89 -8.57 -0.62
C ARG A 83 3.52 -8.87 -1.23
N TRP A 84 2.49 -9.00 -0.40
CA TRP A 84 1.13 -9.20 -0.88
C TRP A 84 0.58 -7.96 -1.57
N ALA A 85 0.79 -6.78 -1.01
CA ALA A 85 0.34 -5.52 -1.60
C ALA A 85 0.95 -5.29 -3.00
N TYR A 86 2.26 -5.48 -3.15
CA TYR A 86 2.93 -5.33 -4.45
C TYR A 86 2.57 -6.44 -5.43
N ARG A 87 2.24 -7.65 -4.94
CA ARG A 87 1.68 -8.70 -5.80
C ARG A 87 0.30 -8.29 -6.33
N ALA A 88 -0.53 -7.65 -5.52
CA ALA A 88 -1.85 -7.13 -5.89
C ALA A 88 -1.80 -6.06 -6.99
N VAL A 89 -0.67 -5.36 -7.14
CA VAL A 89 -0.50 -4.33 -8.18
C VAL A 89 0.43 -4.75 -9.32
N GLY A 90 0.79 -6.04 -9.42
CA GLY A 90 1.60 -6.58 -10.52
C GLY A 90 3.13 -6.46 -10.35
N TYR A 91 3.60 -5.90 -9.24
CA TYR A 91 5.02 -5.70 -8.92
C TYR A 91 5.60 -6.77 -7.98
N GLY A 92 4.92 -7.91 -7.83
CA GLY A 92 5.36 -8.97 -6.90
C GLY A 92 6.79 -9.47 -7.14
N ARG A 93 7.26 -9.47 -8.40
CA ARG A 93 8.65 -9.86 -8.75
C ARG A 93 9.70 -8.94 -8.14
N VAL A 94 9.40 -7.64 -8.02
CA VAL A 94 10.30 -6.63 -7.43
C VAL A 94 10.49 -6.89 -5.93
N TRP A 95 9.52 -7.50 -5.26
CA TRP A 95 9.59 -7.79 -3.83
C TRP A 95 9.93 -9.24 -3.51
N ALA A 96 9.93 -10.14 -4.49
CA ALA A 96 10.16 -11.57 -4.28
C ALA A 96 11.56 -11.89 -3.71
N TRP A 97 12.60 -11.14 -4.10
CA TRP A 97 13.97 -11.35 -3.60
C TRP A 97 14.09 -11.13 -2.08
N THR A 98 13.19 -10.34 -1.48
CA THR A 98 13.13 -10.13 -0.02
C THR A 98 12.75 -11.40 0.75
N GLN A 99 12.26 -12.46 0.07
CA GLN A 99 11.92 -13.75 0.67
C GLN A 99 13.05 -14.76 0.63
N TRP A 100 14.19 -14.44 -0.01
CA TRP A 100 15.31 -15.39 -0.05
C TRP A 100 15.79 -15.71 1.36
N PRO A 101 16.07 -16.98 1.68
CA PRO A 101 16.25 -17.44 3.07
C PRO A 101 17.37 -16.69 3.81
N LEU A 102 18.41 -16.26 3.10
CA LEU A 102 19.52 -15.49 3.66
C LEU A 102 19.23 -13.98 3.78
N ILE A 103 18.37 -13.45 2.90
CA ILE A 103 18.07 -12.01 2.82
C ILE A 103 16.91 -11.63 3.74
N LYS A 104 15.91 -12.52 3.85
CA LYS A 104 14.71 -12.32 4.65
C LYS A 104 14.97 -11.82 6.06
N PRO A 105 15.84 -12.43 6.89
CA PRO A 105 16.07 -11.95 8.26
C PRO A 105 16.66 -10.54 8.30
N CYS A 106 17.54 -10.20 7.34
CA CYS A 106 18.10 -8.86 7.20
C CYS A 106 17.01 -7.84 6.87
N MET A 107 16.18 -8.13 5.86
CA MET A 107 15.08 -7.26 5.45
C MET A 107 14.05 -7.07 6.56
N ASP A 108 13.68 -8.14 7.27
CA ASP A 108 12.76 -8.04 8.40
C ASP A 108 13.36 -7.17 9.53
N GLY A 109 14.68 -7.24 9.74
CA GLY A 109 15.40 -6.36 10.67
C GLY A 109 15.37 -4.89 10.26
N VAL A 110 15.68 -4.60 8.99
CA VAL A 110 15.59 -3.25 8.42
C VAL A 110 14.18 -2.70 8.55
N TYR A 111 13.17 -3.52 8.25
CA TYR A 111 11.77 -3.12 8.40
C TYR A 111 11.40 -2.80 9.85
N ARG A 112 11.82 -3.62 10.83
CA ARG A 112 11.56 -3.32 12.26
C ARG A 112 12.19 -2.00 12.69
N LEU A 113 13.41 -1.72 12.22
CA LEU A 113 14.08 -0.46 12.48
C LEU A 113 13.30 0.71 11.86
N PHE A 114 12.93 0.59 10.59
CA PHE A 114 12.09 1.58 9.90
C PHE A 114 10.78 1.83 10.65
N ALA A 115 10.03 0.79 10.99
CA ALA A 115 8.75 0.91 11.67
C ALA A 115 8.87 1.67 13.01
N ARG A 116 9.92 1.38 13.79
CA ARG A 116 10.22 2.06 15.05
C ARG A 116 10.58 3.55 14.87
N TYR A 117 11.34 3.87 13.83
CA TYR A 117 11.86 5.22 13.60
C TYR A 117 11.07 6.04 12.58
N ARG A 118 9.97 5.51 12.02
CA ARG A 118 9.23 6.10 10.88
C ARG A 118 8.79 7.55 11.07
N HIS A 119 8.55 7.99 12.31
CA HIS A 119 8.17 9.38 12.62
C HIS A 119 9.37 10.31 12.82
N LEU A 120 10.56 9.74 13.11
CA LEU A 120 11.81 10.49 13.30
C LEU A 120 12.64 10.58 12.02
N LEU A 121 12.36 9.71 11.03
CA LEU A 121 13.10 9.71 9.77
C LEU A 121 12.83 10.98 8.96
N PRO A 122 13.88 11.68 8.50
CA PRO A 122 13.73 12.95 7.79
C PRO A 122 12.95 12.75 6.49
N GLN A 123 11.80 13.43 6.42
CA GLN A 123 10.80 13.22 5.38
C GLN A 123 11.35 13.54 3.98
N ALA A 124 12.12 14.61 3.84
CA ALA A 124 12.60 15.08 2.53
C ALA A 124 13.50 14.07 1.79
N PRO A 125 14.63 13.58 2.36
CA PRO A 125 15.51 12.65 1.64
C PRO A 125 14.87 11.28 1.41
N ALA A 126 14.14 10.73 2.38
CA ALA A 126 13.57 9.40 2.23
C ALA A 126 12.31 9.39 1.34
N LEU A 127 11.46 10.43 1.37
CA LEU A 127 10.40 10.60 0.37
C LEU A 127 10.99 10.89 -1.01
N TRP A 128 12.12 11.60 -1.10
CA TRP A 128 12.81 11.80 -2.37
C TRP A 128 13.31 10.47 -2.95
N VAL A 129 13.89 9.58 -2.15
CA VAL A 129 14.31 8.23 -2.58
C VAL A 129 13.10 7.41 -3.02
N VAL A 130 12.02 7.37 -2.22
CA VAL A 130 10.80 6.63 -2.57
C VAL A 130 10.18 7.18 -3.86
N ARG A 131 10.05 8.51 -3.98
CA ARG A 131 9.60 9.18 -5.21
C ARG A 131 10.55 8.97 -6.37
N TRP A 132 11.87 8.90 -6.15
CA TRP A 132 12.86 8.66 -7.20
C TRP A 132 12.78 7.24 -7.74
N LEU A 133 12.71 6.24 -6.86
CA LEU A 133 12.52 4.85 -7.24
C LEU A 133 11.22 4.63 -8.01
N LYS A 134 10.19 5.43 -7.69
CA LYS A 134 8.85 5.34 -8.28
C LYS A 134 8.54 6.49 -9.25
N ARG A 135 9.56 7.21 -9.74
CA ARG A 135 9.38 8.49 -10.45
C ARG A 135 8.64 8.31 -11.77
N ARG A 136 9.06 7.30 -12.55
CA ARG A 136 8.42 6.92 -13.83
C ARG A 136 6.93 6.62 -13.67
N ASP A 137 6.57 5.98 -12.56
CA ASP A 137 5.22 5.53 -12.28
C ASP A 137 4.28 6.67 -11.88
N VAL A 138 4.78 7.66 -11.13
CA VAL A 138 4.05 8.87 -10.75
C VAL A 138 3.94 9.84 -11.91
N GLU A 139 5.01 10.00 -12.70
CA GLU A 139 5.01 10.83 -13.92
C GLU A 139 3.94 10.36 -14.90
N GLN A 140 3.80 9.05 -15.14
CA GLN A 140 2.75 8.50 -16.00
C GLN A 140 1.34 8.76 -15.47
N VAL A 141 1.11 8.65 -14.14
CA VAL A 141 -0.20 8.93 -13.54
C VAL A 141 -0.51 10.42 -13.60
N ALA A 142 0.47 11.29 -13.33
CA ALA A 142 0.31 12.73 -13.47
C ALA A 142 0.07 13.12 -14.92
N GLU A 143 0.75 12.51 -15.88
CA GLU A 143 0.54 12.73 -17.32
C GLU A 143 -0.83 12.22 -17.75
N ALA A 144 -1.26 11.03 -17.33
CA ALA A 144 -2.60 10.52 -17.58
C ALA A 144 -3.69 11.42 -16.96
N ALA A 145 -3.47 11.93 -15.74
CA ALA A 145 -4.36 12.88 -15.08
C ALA A 145 -4.40 14.24 -15.80
N LEU A 146 -3.25 14.73 -16.28
CA LEU A 146 -3.15 15.95 -17.09
C LEU A 146 -3.78 15.78 -18.47
N LEU A 147 -3.61 14.62 -19.11
CA LEU A 147 -4.29 14.28 -20.37
C LEU A 147 -5.80 14.26 -20.16
N ARG A 148 -6.27 13.60 -19.10
CA ARG A 148 -7.69 13.59 -18.71
C ARG A 148 -8.21 15.00 -18.41
N SER A 149 -7.45 15.85 -17.73
CA SER A 149 -7.85 17.25 -17.50
C SER A 149 -7.84 18.09 -18.78
N ARG A 150 -6.98 17.78 -19.76
CA ARG A 150 -7.00 18.41 -21.09
C ARG A 150 -8.21 17.99 -21.94
N MET A 151 -8.86 16.88 -21.61
CA MET A 151 -10.14 16.47 -22.21
C MET A 151 -11.35 17.18 -21.58
N CYS A 152 -11.10 18.06 -20.60
CA CYS A 152 -12.10 18.99 -20.09
C CYS A 152 -11.93 20.35 -20.77
N ARG A 153 -12.99 20.87 -21.39
CA ARG A 153 -13.05 22.22 -21.97
C ARG A 153 -14.34 22.90 -21.51
N ASP A 154 -14.23 24.16 -21.07
CA ASP A 154 -15.36 25.01 -20.66
C ASP A 154 -16.32 24.35 -19.63
N GLY A 155 -15.76 23.62 -18.67
CA GLY A 155 -16.53 22.95 -17.61
C GLY A 155 -17.19 21.63 -18.04
N GLN A 156 -16.96 21.17 -19.26
CA GLN A 156 -17.45 19.89 -19.77
C GLN A 156 -16.28 18.92 -19.97
N CYS A 157 -16.33 17.77 -19.29
CA CYS A 157 -15.34 16.70 -19.44
C CYS A 157 -15.98 15.53 -20.20
N GLU A 158 -15.51 15.25 -21.43
CA GLU A 158 -15.92 14.07 -22.18
C GLU A 158 -15.14 12.84 -21.72
N TRP A 159 -15.50 12.29 -20.56
CA TRP A 159 -14.96 11.00 -20.13
C TRP A 159 -15.81 9.86 -20.70
N ARG A 160 -15.22 9.01 -21.54
CA ARG A 160 -15.88 7.77 -22.01
C ARG A 160 -16.04 6.81 -20.83
N ALA A 161 -17.27 6.32 -20.63
CA ALA A 161 -17.64 5.44 -19.53
C ALA A 161 -16.93 4.05 -19.52
N THR A 162 -16.16 3.72 -20.56
CA THR A 162 -15.48 2.43 -20.75
C THR A 162 -14.29 2.18 -19.82
N ASP A 163 -13.87 3.17 -19.04
CA ASP A 163 -12.74 3.06 -18.09
C ASP A 163 -13.17 2.55 -16.70
N ARG A 164 -14.46 2.23 -16.51
CA ARG A 164 -15.00 1.70 -15.23
C ARG A 164 -15.01 0.17 -15.13
N GLU A 165 -14.68 -0.53 -16.20
CA GLU A 165 -14.73 -2.00 -16.30
C GLU A 165 -13.37 -2.59 -16.73
N LYS A 166 -12.29 -2.36 -15.99
CA LYS A 166 -11.05 -3.16 -16.03
C LYS A 166 -10.36 -3.10 -14.68
#